data_AF-A0A3B9P4J3-F1
#
_entry.id   AF-A0A3B9P4J3-F1
#
_cell.length_a   1.000
_cell.length_b   1.000
_cell.length_c   1.000
_cell.angle_alpha   90.00
_cell.angle_beta   90.00
_cell.angle_gamma   90.00
#
_symmetry.space_group_name_H-M   'P 1'
#
loop_
_entity.id
_entity.type
_entity.pdbx_description
1 polymer ?
#
loop_
_entity_poly.entity_id
_entity_poly.type
_entity_poly.pdbx_seq_one_letter_code
_entity_poly.pdbx_strand_id
1 'polypeptide(L)'
;MLVPRKWSEKLKHMDASIIQSYGKLFSAYDVPWSMENMRANLPATKNKALRLRWEIALDEMEAYSYWSIRQTDNIINRWAMGVMSRLETSPYFKLMPDQLKTNMSIISFQVWVSGRALDNDELKKMFAAVTTDKHEGFKGGYDCVFFGQPVQYGNKSFIRLAVGAFSVRGFLEKDAVNLEDDFRLIEIIESYAEKMFG
;
A
#
# COMPACT_ATOMS: atom_id res chain seq x y z
N MET A 1 8.92 -8.97 17.32
CA MET A 1 9.17 -7.51 17.26
C MET A 1 10.63 -7.29 16.87
N LEU A 2 10.89 -6.61 15.75
CA LEU A 2 12.24 -6.33 15.25
C LEU A 2 12.84 -5.09 15.94
N VAL A 3 12.87 -5.07 17.27
CA VAL A 3 13.60 -4.03 18.02
C VAL A 3 15.01 -4.56 18.25
N PRO A 4 16.07 -3.87 17.76
CA PRO A 4 17.44 -4.30 18.00
C PRO A 4 17.71 -4.49 19.49
N ARG A 5 18.43 -5.56 19.85
CA ARG A 5 18.68 -5.97 21.24
C ARG A 5 19.16 -4.81 22.14
N LYS A 6 20.04 -3.95 21.60
CA LYS A 6 20.54 -2.75 22.29
C LYS A 6 19.43 -1.82 22.80
N TRP A 7 18.39 -1.61 21.99
CA TRP A 7 17.25 -0.78 22.38
C TRP A 7 16.32 -1.52 23.32
N SER A 8 16.12 -2.82 23.09
CA SER A 8 15.30 -3.66 23.94
C SER A 8 15.78 -3.66 25.40
N GLU A 9 17.09 -3.75 25.64
CA GLU A 9 17.65 -3.67 26.99
C GLU A 9 17.44 -2.30 27.66
N LYS A 10 17.58 -1.20 26.91
CA LYS A 10 17.34 0.14 27.46
C LYS A 10 15.88 0.34 27.85
N LEU A 11 14.95 -0.16 27.03
CA LEU A 11 13.51 0.02 27.22
C LEU A 11 12.97 -0.73 28.46
N LYS A 12 13.64 -1.79 28.92
CA LYS A 12 13.24 -2.53 30.14
C LYS A 12 13.25 -1.66 31.40
N HIS A 13 14.08 -0.63 31.42
CA HIS A 13 14.28 0.24 32.59
C HIS A 13 13.57 1.59 32.47
N MET A 14 12.88 1.84 31.35
CA MET A 14 12.13 3.07 31.16
C MET A 14 10.73 2.96 31.75
N ASP A 15 10.17 4.10 32.12
CA ASP A 15 8.75 4.18 32.47
C ASP A 15 7.90 3.76 31.25
N ALA A 16 7.09 2.73 31.45
CA ALA A 16 6.21 2.16 30.45
C ALA A 16 4.75 2.61 30.61
N SER A 17 4.44 3.51 31.54
CA SER A 17 3.09 4.06 31.70
C SER A 17 2.59 4.75 30.42
N ILE A 18 3.52 5.36 29.65
CA ILE A 18 3.21 6.07 28.41
C ILE A 18 2.57 5.20 27.32
N ILE A 19 2.74 3.87 27.37
CA ILE A 19 2.16 2.98 26.38
C ILE A 19 0.72 2.54 26.70
N GLN A 20 0.21 2.87 27.89
CA GLN A 20 -1.10 2.41 28.37
C GLN A 20 -2.24 2.88 27.46
N SER A 21 -2.17 4.09 26.91
CA SER A 21 -3.17 4.63 25.97
C SER A 21 -3.27 3.81 24.68
N TYR A 22 -2.21 3.08 24.32
CA TYR A 22 -2.19 2.22 23.15
C TYR A 22 -2.76 0.82 23.40
N GLY A 23 -3.27 0.53 24.60
CA GLY A 23 -3.94 -0.74 24.94
C GLY A 23 -5.19 -1.04 24.10
N LYS A 24 -5.71 -0.07 23.33
CA LYS A 24 -6.77 -0.29 22.33
C LYS A 24 -6.26 -0.93 21.03
N LEU A 25 -4.97 -0.81 20.75
CA LEU A 25 -4.32 -1.30 19.52
C LEU A 25 -3.39 -2.48 19.79
N PHE A 26 -2.70 -2.46 20.92
CA PHE A 26 -1.70 -3.45 21.30
C PHE A 26 -2.09 -4.19 22.58
N SER A 27 -1.59 -5.42 22.68
CA SER A 27 -1.71 -6.29 23.83
C SER A 27 -0.35 -6.62 24.43
N ALA A 28 -0.36 -7.13 25.65
CA ALA A 28 0.85 -7.67 26.26
C ALA A 28 1.48 -8.79 25.40
N TYR A 29 0.68 -9.52 24.60
CA TYR A 29 1.17 -10.58 23.71
C TYR A 29 1.91 -10.06 22.47
N ASP A 30 1.79 -8.78 22.15
CA ASP A 30 2.50 -8.15 21.03
C ASP A 30 3.92 -7.71 21.42
N VAL A 31 4.22 -7.71 22.73
CA VAL A 31 5.49 -7.29 23.32
C VAL A 31 6.33 -8.51 23.73
N PRO A 32 7.65 -8.54 23.48
CA PRO A 32 8.53 -9.63 23.92
C PRO A 32 8.41 -9.91 25.42
N TRP A 33 8.48 -11.19 25.79
CA TRP A 33 8.44 -11.64 27.19
C TRP A 33 9.48 -10.96 28.07
N SER A 34 10.63 -10.59 27.52
CA SER A 34 11.72 -9.93 28.23
C SER A 34 11.45 -8.48 28.64
N MET A 35 10.32 -7.87 28.22
CA MET A 35 9.93 -6.49 28.54
C MET A 35 8.74 -6.47 29.49
N GLU A 36 8.94 -6.97 30.71
CA GLU A 36 7.88 -7.14 31.71
C GLU A 36 7.20 -5.82 32.10
N ASN A 37 7.97 -4.73 32.24
CA ASN A 37 7.46 -3.39 32.53
C ASN A 37 6.42 -2.90 31.49
N MET A 38 6.68 -3.14 30.21
CA MET A 38 5.76 -2.80 29.12
C MET A 38 4.54 -3.70 29.10
N ARG A 39 4.75 -5.01 29.28
CA ARG A 39 3.65 -5.99 29.31
C ARG A 39 2.65 -5.70 30.42
N ALA A 40 3.10 -5.22 31.58
CA ALA A 40 2.24 -4.84 32.70
C ALA A 40 1.31 -3.65 32.41
N ASN A 41 1.66 -2.80 31.43
CA ASN A 41 0.88 -1.62 31.05
C ASN A 41 -0.10 -1.87 29.89
N LEU A 42 -0.14 -3.09 29.35
CA LEU A 42 -1.00 -3.47 28.23
C LEU A 42 -1.99 -4.57 28.61
N PRO A 43 -3.16 -4.66 27.94
CA PRO A 43 -4.14 -5.69 28.25
C PRO A 43 -3.61 -7.09 27.93
N ALA A 44 -3.96 -8.05 28.79
CA ALA A 44 -3.67 -9.47 28.61
C ALA A 44 -4.66 -10.17 27.65
N THR A 45 -5.07 -9.47 26.58
CA THR A 45 -5.94 -10.04 25.54
C THR A 45 -5.09 -10.52 24.37
N LYS A 46 -5.43 -11.66 23.77
CA LYS A 46 -4.70 -12.14 22.59
C LYS A 46 -5.08 -11.30 21.37
N ASN A 47 -4.09 -10.70 20.71
CA ASN A 47 -4.29 -10.00 19.44
C ASN A 47 -4.39 -10.99 18.28
N LYS A 48 -5.54 -11.68 18.17
CA LYS A 48 -5.80 -12.69 17.12
C LYS A 48 -5.65 -12.09 15.72
N ALA A 49 -6.06 -10.85 15.53
CA ALA A 49 -5.95 -10.15 14.24
C ALA A 49 -4.49 -9.95 13.85
N LEU A 50 -3.62 -9.50 14.76
CA LEU A 50 -2.20 -9.35 14.46
C LEU A 50 -1.55 -10.69 14.13
N ARG A 51 -1.87 -11.75 14.88
CA ARG A 51 -1.37 -13.09 14.60
C ARG A 51 -1.80 -13.55 13.20
N LEU A 52 -3.08 -13.43 12.87
CA LEU A 52 -3.61 -13.82 11.56
C LEU A 52 -2.92 -13.04 10.42
N ARG A 53 -2.65 -11.74 10.60
CA ARG A 53 -1.90 -10.94 9.63
C ARG A 53 -0.49 -11.48 9.38
N TRP A 54 0.19 -11.95 10.42
CA TRP A 54 1.52 -12.56 10.28
C TRP A 54 1.46 -13.92 9.62
N GLU A 55 0.48 -14.76 9.98
CA GLU A 55 0.27 -16.06 9.34
C GLU A 55 0.03 -15.87 7.83
N ILE A 56 -0.91 -15.01 7.44
CA ILE A 56 -1.17 -14.68 6.01
C ILE A 56 0.08 -14.13 5.31
N ALA A 57 0.83 -13.25 5.98
CA ALA A 57 2.04 -12.66 5.39
C ALA A 57 3.15 -13.70 5.18
N LEU A 58 3.34 -14.61 6.13
CA LEU A 58 4.33 -15.68 6.02
C LEU A 58 3.93 -16.69 4.95
N ASP A 59 2.66 -17.09 4.91
CA ASP A 59 2.13 -17.98 3.88
C ASP A 59 2.33 -17.40 2.47
N GLU A 60 2.03 -16.10 2.29
CA GLU A 60 2.25 -15.44 0.99
C GLU A 60 3.75 -15.26 0.69
N MET A 61 4.59 -14.95 1.67
CA MET A 61 6.04 -14.87 1.46
C MET A 61 6.63 -16.21 1.02
N GLU A 62 6.21 -17.31 1.65
CA GLU A 62 6.62 -18.66 1.28
C GLU A 62 6.12 -19.01 -0.12
N ALA A 63 4.82 -18.80 -0.38
CA ALA A 63 4.21 -19.03 -1.70
C ALA A 63 4.90 -18.24 -2.82
N TYR A 64 5.25 -16.98 -2.55
CA TYR A 64 5.94 -16.11 -3.48
C TYR A 64 7.39 -16.55 -3.72
N SER A 65 8.08 -17.04 -2.69
CA SER A 65 9.49 -17.46 -2.75
C SER A 65 9.76 -18.67 -3.65
N TYR A 66 8.72 -19.46 -3.99
CA TYR A 66 8.84 -20.56 -4.96
C TYR A 66 9.13 -20.07 -6.38
N TRP A 67 8.80 -18.82 -6.70
CA TRP A 67 9.03 -18.25 -8.02
C TRP A 67 10.42 -17.63 -8.10
N SER A 68 11.10 -17.81 -9.24
CA SER A 68 12.41 -17.19 -9.44
C SER A 68 12.29 -15.67 -9.60
N ILE A 69 13.32 -14.95 -9.16
CA ILE A 69 13.43 -13.49 -9.33
C ILE A 69 13.20 -13.08 -10.79
N ARG A 70 13.75 -13.84 -11.74
CA ARG A 70 13.57 -13.58 -13.18
C ARG A 70 12.10 -13.65 -13.60
N GLN A 71 11.34 -14.62 -13.09
CA GLN A 71 9.92 -14.75 -13.41
C GLN A 71 9.11 -13.61 -12.81
N THR A 72 9.34 -13.30 -11.53
CA THR A 72 8.65 -12.20 -10.85
C THR A 72 8.95 -10.86 -11.50
N ASP A 73 10.21 -10.58 -11.83
CA ASP A 73 10.62 -9.33 -12.47
C ASP A 73 10.01 -9.16 -13.86
N ASN A 74 9.92 -10.24 -14.64
CA ASN A 74 9.25 -10.20 -15.95
C ASN A 74 7.77 -9.80 -15.81
N ILE A 75 7.04 -10.46 -14.90
CA ILE A 75 5.63 -10.14 -14.66
C ILE A 75 5.46 -8.70 -14.15
N ILE A 76 6.27 -8.27 -13.19
CA ILE A 76 6.25 -6.90 -12.66
C ILE A 76 6.50 -5.89 -13.78
N ASN A 77 7.48 -6.13 -14.67
CA ASN A 77 7.77 -5.25 -15.79
C ASN A 77 6.60 -5.17 -16.78
N ARG A 78 5.98 -6.31 -17.12
CA ARG A 78 4.81 -6.35 -18.00
C ARG A 78 3.62 -5.58 -17.41
N TRP A 79 3.36 -5.77 -16.12
CA TRP A 79 2.33 -5.00 -15.39
C TRP A 79 2.64 -3.50 -15.41
N ALA A 80 3.86 -3.13 -15.02
CA ALA A 80 4.31 -1.75 -14.95
C ALA A 80 4.18 -1.03 -16.30
N MET A 81 4.63 -1.67 -17.38
CA MET A 81 4.53 -1.12 -18.74
C MET A 81 3.07 -0.88 -19.14
N GLY A 82 2.17 -1.82 -18.86
CA GLY A 82 0.77 -1.65 -19.22
C GLY A 82 0.08 -0.55 -18.41
N VAL A 83 0.34 -0.47 -17.10
CA VAL A 83 -0.16 0.61 -16.22
C VAL A 83 0.38 1.96 -16.66
N MET A 84 1.68 2.09 -16.89
CA MET A 84 2.29 3.34 -17.37
C MET A 84 1.71 3.76 -18.72
N SER A 85 1.57 2.82 -19.66
CA SER A 85 0.98 3.09 -20.97
C SER A 85 -0.45 3.62 -20.84
N ARG A 86 -1.29 3.04 -19.96
CA ARG A 86 -2.66 3.55 -19.72
C ARG A 86 -2.67 4.92 -19.03
N LEU A 87 -1.72 5.21 -18.15
CA LEU A 87 -1.62 6.53 -17.53
C LEU A 87 -1.24 7.59 -18.57
N GLU A 88 -0.31 7.27 -19.47
CA GLU A 88 0.16 8.19 -20.52
C GLU A 88 -0.91 8.54 -21.57
N THR A 89 -1.97 7.74 -21.72
CA THR A 89 -3.08 8.09 -22.62
C THR A 89 -4.03 9.14 -22.06
N SER A 90 -3.94 9.46 -20.76
CA SER A 90 -4.83 10.40 -20.10
C SER A 90 -4.15 11.76 -19.90
N PRO A 91 -4.84 12.88 -20.18
CA PRO A 91 -4.32 14.22 -19.88
C PRO A 91 -4.25 14.50 -18.37
N TYR A 92 -4.91 13.68 -17.55
CA TYR A 92 -4.97 13.86 -16.10
C TYR A 92 -3.74 13.31 -15.38
N PHE A 93 -2.87 12.56 -16.04
CA PHE A 93 -1.75 11.90 -15.37
C PHE A 93 -0.41 12.28 -15.96
N LYS A 94 0.57 12.44 -15.07
CA LYS A 94 1.97 12.63 -15.45
C LYS A 94 2.86 11.75 -14.60
N LEU A 95 3.54 10.79 -15.23
CA LEU A 95 4.50 9.93 -14.56
C LEU A 95 5.60 10.78 -13.89
N MET A 96 6.03 10.36 -12.71
CA MET A 96 7.13 11.02 -12.03
C MET A 96 8.45 10.85 -12.82
N PRO A 97 9.35 11.85 -12.82
CA PRO A 97 10.67 11.70 -13.43
C PRO A 97 11.39 10.48 -12.85
N ASP A 98 12.20 9.82 -13.68
CA ASP A 98 12.99 8.65 -13.29
C ASP A 98 12.18 7.44 -12.79
N GLN A 99 10.88 7.33 -13.09
CA GLN A 99 10.05 6.17 -12.74
C GLN A 99 10.72 4.83 -13.12
N LEU A 100 11.36 4.74 -14.29
CA LEU A 100 12.09 3.56 -14.76
C LEU A 100 13.37 3.24 -13.97
N LYS A 101 13.88 4.17 -13.16
CA LYS A 101 15.01 3.96 -12.24
C LYS A 101 14.56 3.52 -10.84
N THR A 102 13.24 3.48 -10.61
CA THR A 102 12.65 3.05 -9.34
C THR A 102 12.18 1.60 -9.41
N ASN A 103 11.70 1.06 -8.29
CA ASN A 103 11.14 -0.28 -8.26
C ASN A 103 9.87 -0.33 -9.13
N MET A 104 9.91 -1.14 -10.19
CA MET A 104 8.82 -1.30 -11.17
C MET A 104 7.55 -1.91 -10.57
N SER A 105 7.57 -2.42 -9.34
CA SER A 105 6.35 -2.81 -8.63
C SER A 105 5.53 -1.64 -8.08
N ILE A 106 6.03 -0.39 -8.20
CA ILE A 106 5.37 0.83 -7.72
C ILE A 106 5.45 1.90 -8.79
N ILE A 107 4.30 2.35 -9.31
CA ILE A 107 4.19 3.43 -10.29
C ILE A 107 3.75 4.72 -9.59
N SER A 108 4.59 5.76 -9.65
CA SER A 108 4.32 7.08 -9.07
C SER A 108 3.96 8.09 -10.14
N PHE A 109 2.88 8.84 -9.95
CA PHE A 109 2.42 9.85 -10.91
C PHE A 109 1.66 10.99 -10.24
N GLN A 110 1.73 12.15 -10.86
CA GLN A 110 0.95 13.32 -10.48
C GLN A 110 -0.40 13.28 -11.16
N VAL A 111 -1.41 13.82 -10.49
CA VAL A 111 -2.73 14.08 -11.06
C VAL A 111 -2.80 15.54 -11.45
N TRP A 112 -3.23 15.81 -12.67
CA TRP A 112 -3.28 17.12 -13.30
C TRP A 112 -4.71 17.45 -13.69
N VAL A 113 -5.16 18.64 -13.33
CA VAL A 113 -6.49 19.15 -13.70
C VAL A 113 -6.32 20.62 -14.07
N SER A 114 -6.97 21.07 -15.15
CA SER A 114 -6.93 22.48 -15.59
C SER A 114 -5.51 23.06 -15.71
N GLY A 115 -4.57 22.25 -16.22
CA GLY A 115 -3.18 22.66 -16.49
C GLY A 115 -2.26 22.75 -15.26
N ARG A 116 -2.72 22.33 -14.07
CA ARG A 116 -1.89 22.28 -12.85
C ARG A 116 -1.91 20.89 -12.21
N ALA A 117 -0.83 20.55 -11.51
CA ALA A 117 -0.83 19.38 -10.63
C ALA A 117 -1.66 19.65 -9.37
N LEU A 118 -2.42 18.66 -8.91
CA LEU A 118 -3.10 18.71 -7.62
C LEU A 118 -2.07 18.73 -6.48
N ASP A 119 -2.36 19.52 -5.44
CA ASP A 119 -1.51 19.60 -4.25
C ASP A 119 -1.77 18.44 -3.26
N ASN A 120 -1.09 18.45 -2.12
CA ASN A 120 -1.21 17.34 -1.17
C ASN A 120 -2.61 17.24 -0.53
N ASP A 121 -3.25 18.37 -0.26
CA ASP A 121 -4.55 18.41 0.41
C ASP A 121 -5.67 18.00 -0.55
N GLU A 122 -5.58 18.43 -1.81
CA GLU A 122 -6.47 18.00 -2.88
C GLU A 122 -6.36 16.49 -3.14
N LEU A 123 -5.14 15.95 -3.24
CA LEU A 123 -4.93 14.52 -3.41
C LEU A 123 -5.45 13.72 -2.21
N LYS A 124 -5.32 14.23 -0.98
CA LYS A 124 -5.89 13.57 0.22
C LYS A 124 -7.41 13.52 0.18
N LYS A 125 -8.07 14.61 -0.24
CA LYS A 125 -9.53 14.65 -0.41
C LYS A 125 -9.99 13.66 -1.48
N MET A 126 -9.31 13.64 -2.62
CA MET A 126 -9.60 12.70 -3.70
C MET A 126 -9.39 11.25 -3.25
N PHE A 127 -8.26 10.96 -2.60
CA PHE A 127 -7.94 9.63 -2.06
C PHE A 127 -9.01 9.15 -1.08
N ALA A 128 -9.42 10.01 -0.15
CA ALA A 128 -10.48 9.69 0.79
C ALA A 128 -11.78 9.34 0.06
N ALA A 129 -12.23 10.19 -0.87
CA ALA A 129 -13.45 9.95 -1.64
C ALA A 129 -13.41 8.64 -2.44
N VAL A 130 -12.32 8.38 -3.17
CA VAL A 130 -12.17 7.13 -3.95
C VAL A 130 -12.14 5.89 -3.04
N THR A 131 -11.54 5.97 -1.86
CA THR A 131 -11.44 4.79 -0.96
C THR A 131 -12.67 4.57 -0.08
N THR A 132 -13.54 5.56 0.07
CA THR A 132 -14.80 5.43 0.84
C THR A 132 -16.01 5.12 -0.01
N ASP A 133 -16.01 5.55 -1.27
CA ASP A 133 -17.14 5.38 -2.17
C ASP A 133 -17.13 3.98 -2.79
N LYS A 134 -18.32 3.55 -3.27
CA LYS A 134 -18.49 2.30 -4.01
C LYS A 134 -18.33 2.55 -5.50
N HIS A 135 -17.71 1.60 -6.20
CA HIS A 135 -17.41 1.68 -7.62
C HIS A 135 -17.88 0.43 -8.35
N GLU A 136 -18.48 0.61 -9.52
CA GLU A 136 -18.84 -0.50 -10.40
C GLU A 136 -17.72 -0.80 -11.39
N GLY A 137 -17.77 -1.99 -12.02
CA GLY A 137 -16.91 -2.35 -13.15
C GLY A 137 -15.62 -3.11 -12.79
N PHE A 138 -15.43 -3.48 -11.54
CA PHE A 138 -14.37 -4.41 -11.15
C PHE A 138 -14.78 -5.87 -11.34
N LYS A 139 -13.81 -6.71 -11.67
CA LYS A 139 -14.01 -8.14 -11.90
C LYS A 139 -14.41 -8.87 -10.62
N GLY A 140 -15.42 -9.74 -10.67
CA GLY A 140 -15.84 -10.50 -9.49
C GLY A 140 -16.68 -9.68 -8.49
N GLY A 141 -17.11 -8.48 -8.87
CA GLY A 141 -18.17 -7.74 -8.20
C GLY A 141 -17.78 -7.05 -6.89
N TYR A 142 -16.48 -6.90 -6.61
CA TYR A 142 -16.05 -6.04 -5.52
C TYR A 142 -16.25 -4.57 -5.89
N ASP A 143 -16.61 -3.75 -4.91
CA ASP A 143 -17.02 -2.35 -5.13
C ASP A 143 -16.17 -1.34 -4.34
N CYS A 144 -15.26 -1.82 -3.50
CA CYS A 144 -14.37 -1.01 -2.69
C CYS A 144 -12.93 -1.21 -3.14
N VAL A 145 -12.16 -0.12 -3.23
CA VAL A 145 -10.78 -0.16 -3.67
C VAL A 145 -9.86 0.57 -2.70
N PHE A 146 -8.62 0.13 -2.63
CA PHE A 146 -7.56 0.79 -1.87
C PHE A 146 -6.30 0.89 -2.73
N PHE A 147 -5.62 2.02 -2.66
CA PHE A 147 -4.36 2.26 -3.37
C PHE A 147 -3.39 3.08 -2.52
N GLY A 148 -2.22 3.43 -3.04
CA GLY A 148 -1.20 4.15 -2.29
C GLY A 148 -1.68 5.53 -1.85
N GLN A 149 -1.54 5.82 -0.56
CA GLN A 149 -1.82 7.14 0.00
C GLN A 149 -1.02 8.23 -0.73
N PRO A 150 -1.55 9.46 -0.87
CA PRO A 150 -0.82 10.58 -1.45
C PRO A 150 0.48 10.86 -0.72
N VAL A 151 1.53 11.15 -1.50
CA VAL A 151 2.86 11.43 -1.00
C VAL A 151 3.23 12.85 -1.38
N GLN A 152 3.91 13.55 -0.46
CA GLN A 152 4.47 14.87 -0.71
C GLN A 152 5.99 14.82 -0.59
N TYR A 153 6.68 15.37 -1.59
CA TYR A 153 8.12 15.58 -1.56
C TYR A 153 8.42 17.01 -1.97
N GLY A 154 8.87 17.83 -1.01
CA GLY A 154 8.99 19.27 -1.21
C GLY A 154 7.64 19.90 -1.55
N ASN A 155 7.60 20.64 -2.65
CA ASN A 155 6.39 21.30 -3.16
C ASN A 155 5.59 20.44 -4.16
N LYS A 156 5.99 19.18 -4.39
CA LYS A 156 5.30 18.28 -5.32
C LYS A 156 4.55 17.20 -4.56
N SER A 157 3.38 16.87 -5.07
CA SER A 157 2.54 15.80 -4.57
C SER A 157 2.18 14.84 -5.69
N PHE A 158 2.03 13.56 -5.34
CA PHE A 158 1.76 12.49 -6.29
C PHE A 158 1.10 11.30 -5.58
N ILE A 159 0.50 10.40 -6.35
CA ILE A 159 -0.06 9.13 -5.87
C ILE A 159 0.75 7.95 -6.41
N ARG A 160 0.51 6.76 -5.85
CA ARG A 160 1.20 5.52 -6.21
C ARG A 160 0.21 4.39 -6.44
N LEU A 161 0.40 3.67 -7.52
CA LEU A 161 -0.16 2.33 -7.71
C LEU A 161 0.93 1.31 -7.46
N ALA A 162 0.61 0.23 -6.74
CA ALA A 162 1.59 -0.80 -6.40
C ALA A 162 0.99 -2.19 -6.63
N VAL A 163 1.79 -3.08 -7.22
CA VAL A 163 1.43 -4.49 -7.36
C VAL A 163 2.04 -5.29 -6.22
N GLY A 164 1.20 -6.07 -5.53
CA GLY A 164 1.61 -6.92 -4.41
C GLY A 164 2.01 -8.33 -4.84
N ALA A 165 2.69 -9.04 -3.93
CA ALA A 165 3.12 -10.43 -4.12
C ALA A 165 1.96 -11.35 -4.56
N PHE A 166 0.80 -11.22 -3.92
CA PHE A 166 -0.41 -11.97 -4.25
C PHE A 166 -0.84 -11.80 -5.71
N SER A 167 -0.90 -10.56 -6.21
CA SER A 167 -1.29 -10.28 -7.60
C SER A 167 -0.25 -10.77 -8.60
N VAL A 168 1.04 -10.56 -8.31
CA VAL A 168 2.13 -11.06 -9.16
C VAL A 168 2.08 -12.59 -9.26
N ARG A 169 1.87 -13.28 -8.14
CA ARG A 169 1.70 -14.74 -8.13
C ARG A 169 0.46 -15.17 -8.93
N GLY A 170 -0.66 -14.47 -8.78
CA GLY A 170 -1.86 -14.73 -9.57
C GLY A 170 -1.66 -14.55 -11.08
N PHE A 171 -0.77 -13.64 -11.52
CA PHE A 171 -0.36 -13.51 -12.91
C PHE A 171 0.58 -14.63 -13.36
N LEU A 172 1.53 -15.02 -12.51
CA LEU A 172 2.47 -16.12 -12.76
C LEU A 172 1.75 -17.46 -12.95
N GLU A 173 0.80 -17.77 -12.07
CA GLU A 173 0.01 -19.01 -12.14
C GLU A 173 -0.82 -19.11 -13.43
N LYS A 174 -1.18 -17.97 -14.03
CA LYS A 174 -1.96 -17.88 -15.27
C LYS A 174 -1.11 -17.63 -16.52
N ASP A 175 0.20 -17.40 -16.34
CA ASP A 175 1.13 -16.87 -17.35
C ASP A 175 0.58 -15.66 -18.13
N ALA A 176 -0.23 -14.83 -17.48
CA ALA A 176 -0.94 -13.73 -18.10
C ALA A 176 -1.08 -12.56 -17.15
N VAL A 177 -0.74 -11.36 -17.63
CA VAL A 177 -0.98 -10.10 -16.91
C VAL A 177 -2.34 -9.58 -17.35
N ASN A 178 -3.31 -9.60 -16.45
CA ASN A 178 -4.61 -9.00 -16.66
C ASN A 178 -4.64 -7.64 -15.93
N LEU A 179 -4.84 -6.56 -16.69
CA LEU A 179 -4.83 -5.17 -16.21
C LEU A 179 -6.22 -4.54 -16.16
N GLU A 180 -7.28 -5.33 -16.32
CA GLU A 180 -8.67 -4.86 -16.37
C GLU A 180 -9.03 -4.04 -15.13
N ASP A 181 -8.76 -4.57 -13.94
CA ASP A 181 -9.04 -3.89 -12.68
C ASP A 181 -8.07 -2.71 -12.43
N ASP A 182 -6.81 -2.80 -12.87
CA ASP A 182 -5.86 -1.68 -12.82
C ASP A 182 -6.34 -0.50 -13.68
N PHE A 183 -6.79 -0.78 -14.90
CA PHE A 183 -7.31 0.22 -15.83
C PHE A 183 -8.62 0.82 -15.31
N ARG A 184 -9.48 -0.03 -14.72
CA ARG A 184 -10.71 0.44 -14.09
C ARG A 184 -10.43 1.41 -12.94
N LEU A 185 -9.45 1.11 -12.09
CA LEU A 185 -9.03 2.03 -11.04
C LEU A 185 -8.49 3.36 -11.61
N ILE A 186 -7.70 3.32 -12.68
CA ILE A 186 -7.20 4.53 -13.35
C ILE A 186 -8.37 5.40 -13.84
N GLU A 187 -9.37 4.81 -14.48
CA GLU A 187 -10.59 5.52 -14.92
C GLU A 187 -11.37 6.13 -13.76
N ILE A 188 -11.48 5.41 -12.63
CA ILE A 188 -12.14 5.94 -11.43
C ILE A 188 -11.37 7.15 -10.91
N ILE A 189 -10.05 7.07 -10.78
CA ILE A 189 -9.23 8.20 -10.33
C ILE A 189 -9.38 9.39 -11.30
N GLU A 190 -9.38 9.14 -12.61
CA GLU A 190 -9.57 10.14 -13.65
C GLU A 190 -10.93 10.85 -13.51
N SER A 191 -12.00 10.08 -13.32
CA SER A 191 -13.36 10.61 -13.12
C SER A 191 -13.47 11.44 -11.84
N TYR A 192 -12.82 11.05 -10.74
CA TYR A 192 -12.83 11.82 -9.50
C TYR A 192 -12.00 13.10 -9.61
N ALA A 193 -10.87 13.05 -10.31
CA ALA A 193 -10.04 14.23 -10.55
C ALA A 193 -10.85 15.32 -11.28
N GLU A 194 -11.54 14.94 -12.37
CA GLU A 194 -12.41 15.86 -13.12
C GLU A 194 -13.61 16.32 -12.28
N LYS A 195 -14.36 15.40 -11.67
CA LYS A 195 -15.56 15.74 -10.90
C LYS A 195 -15.29 16.69 -9.73
N MET A 196 -14.13 16.57 -9.09
CA MET A 196 -13.81 17.32 -7.87
C MET A 196 -13.05 18.62 -8.14
N PHE A 197 -12.28 18.71 -9.23
CA PHE A 197 -11.34 19.82 -9.45
C PHE A 197 -11.33 20.36 -10.89
N GLY A 198 -12.12 19.78 -11.80
CA GLY A 198 -12.32 20.22 -13.18
C GLY A 198 -13.13 21.51 -13.30
#